data_AF-A0A1I7T4P9-F1
#
_entry.id   AF-A0A1I7T4P9-F1
#
_cell.length_a   1.000
_cell.length_b   1.000
_cell.length_c   1.000
_cell.angle_alpha   90.00
_cell.angle_beta   90.00
_cell.angle_gamma   90.00
#
_symmetry.space_group_name_H-M   'P 1'
#
loop_
_entity.id
_entity.type
_entity.pdbx_description
1 polymer ?
#
loop_
_entity_poly.entity_id
_entity_poly.type
_entity_poly.pdbx_seq_one_letter_code
_entity_poly.pdbx_strand_id
1 'polypeptide(L)'
;MFPLLQLPYLCIQNVADQWKTVELYEFSLLSKRAKMVSKRTKVDDSGMHFDFYSRRMHFIKDGDFHRHMRFEQNRFVVDRGEPSSLDTDISVFLQATQHFLDVTNCRLDEVDFKLKPPLTVDQLIMTIVWLNGLKTEIKEVLISRATWQMFEIFMNRFRKPVDTLMVLESDIDWDGTILKRLKFEIKDWFSFQRCLWLNIEFLLSMNTKKISVDEIDISAQDLNMFLRSWQEGKTNQNLNMVDFVTCSEIDVKEVVKGCGGELMDPRTTKVMSRYGETEETWIRGGIHIRRNDGRVAVIPTNGSHWVDEDADDDDVEEYLKHLEIWNSEDSVWMEKVFFIYII
;
A
#
# COMPACT_ATOMS: atom_id res chain seq x y z
N MET A 1 -5.17 -20.66 -44.50
CA MET A 1 -4.31 -21.17 -43.40
C MET A 1 -3.02 -20.37 -43.44
N PHE A 2 -2.57 -19.79 -42.32
CA PHE A 2 -1.39 -18.91 -42.28
C PHE A 2 -0.10 -19.75 -42.42
N PRO A 3 0.74 -19.56 -43.46
CA PRO A 3 1.85 -20.46 -43.78
C PRO A 3 2.86 -20.66 -42.64
N LEU A 4 3.10 -19.61 -41.84
CA LEU A 4 4.00 -19.70 -40.69
C LEU A 4 3.58 -20.78 -39.68
N LEU A 5 2.27 -21.02 -39.52
CA LEU A 5 1.75 -22.03 -38.58
C LEU A 5 1.92 -23.47 -39.07
N GLN A 6 2.30 -23.67 -40.34
CA GLN A 6 2.57 -25.00 -40.92
C GLN A 6 4.00 -25.47 -40.68
N LEU A 7 4.90 -24.57 -40.25
CA LEU A 7 6.29 -24.92 -39.95
C LEU A 7 6.38 -25.84 -38.72
N PRO A 8 7.46 -26.65 -38.61
CA PRO A 8 7.76 -27.40 -37.39
C PRO A 8 7.82 -26.50 -36.16
N TYR A 9 7.43 -27.02 -35.00
CA TYR A 9 7.30 -26.26 -33.76
C TYR A 9 8.57 -25.45 -33.42
N LEU A 10 9.74 -26.10 -33.49
CA LEU A 10 11.04 -25.46 -33.21
C LEU A 10 11.34 -24.27 -34.12
N CYS A 11 10.95 -24.33 -35.39
CA CYS A 11 11.17 -23.24 -36.33
C CYS A 11 10.31 -22.02 -35.97
N ILE A 12 9.04 -22.24 -35.60
CA ILE A 12 8.15 -21.14 -35.22
C ILE A 12 8.59 -20.57 -33.86
N GLN A 13 9.01 -21.43 -32.93
CA GLN A 13 9.48 -20.99 -31.62
C GLN A 13 10.72 -20.09 -31.74
N ASN A 14 11.72 -20.47 -32.55
CA ASN A 14 12.89 -19.63 -32.79
C ASN A 14 12.54 -18.23 -33.33
N VAL A 15 11.50 -18.12 -34.15
CA VAL A 15 11.00 -16.82 -34.66
C VAL A 15 10.27 -16.06 -33.55
N ALA A 16 9.39 -16.74 -32.81
CA ALA A 16 8.61 -16.15 -31.73
C ALA A 16 9.51 -15.64 -30.58
N ASP A 17 10.63 -16.30 -30.30
CA ASP A 17 11.60 -15.86 -29.29
C ASP A 17 12.22 -14.48 -29.59
N GLN A 18 12.14 -14.02 -30.84
CA GLN A 18 12.59 -12.68 -31.26
C GLN A 18 11.52 -11.59 -31.10
N TRP A 19 10.27 -11.97 -30.79
CA TRP A 19 9.15 -11.04 -30.72
C TRP A 19 9.02 -10.39 -29.33
N LYS A 20 8.58 -9.12 -29.36
CA LYS A 20 8.21 -8.35 -28.18
C LYS A 20 6.96 -8.95 -27.53
N THR A 21 6.78 -8.67 -26.24
CA THR A 21 5.63 -9.13 -25.43
C THR A 21 4.28 -8.85 -26.09
N VAL A 22 4.11 -7.65 -26.65
CA VAL A 22 2.91 -7.23 -27.39
C VAL A 22 2.68 -8.09 -28.64
N GLU A 23 3.73 -8.31 -29.43
CA GLU A 23 3.65 -9.09 -30.69
C GLU A 23 3.30 -10.55 -30.39
N LEU A 24 3.86 -11.11 -29.31
CA LEU A 24 3.51 -12.45 -28.83
C LEU A 24 2.06 -12.54 -28.37
N TYR A 25 1.58 -11.53 -27.64
CA TYR A 25 0.18 -11.44 -27.26
C TYR A 25 -0.73 -11.37 -28.49
N GLU A 26 -0.47 -10.49 -29.45
CA GLU A 26 -1.27 -10.37 -30.67
C GLU A 26 -1.28 -11.68 -31.48
N PHE A 27 -0.12 -12.31 -31.64
CA PHE A 27 -0.01 -13.60 -32.33
C PHE A 27 -0.82 -14.70 -31.62
N SER A 28 -0.81 -14.69 -30.27
CA SER A 28 -1.50 -15.70 -29.47
C SER A 28 -3.02 -15.72 -29.66
N LEU A 29 -3.60 -14.61 -30.13
CA LEU A 29 -5.03 -14.49 -30.42
C LEU A 29 -5.46 -15.22 -31.71
N LEU A 30 -4.52 -15.60 -32.59
CA LEU A 30 -4.83 -16.15 -33.91
C LEU A 30 -5.30 -17.62 -33.89
N SER A 31 -4.76 -18.45 -32.99
CA SER A 31 -5.15 -19.86 -32.87
C SER A 31 -4.59 -20.51 -31.59
N LYS A 32 -5.10 -21.71 -31.24
CA LYS A 32 -4.53 -22.52 -30.15
C LYS A 32 -3.03 -22.83 -30.35
N ARG A 33 -2.61 -23.11 -31.60
CA ARG A 33 -1.19 -23.35 -31.94
C ARG A 33 -0.37 -22.09 -31.73
N ALA A 34 -0.87 -20.94 -32.15
CA ALA A 34 -0.22 -19.66 -31.93
C ALA A 34 -0.08 -19.35 -30.43
N LYS A 35 -1.15 -19.55 -29.63
CA LYS A 35 -1.09 -19.43 -28.16
C LYS A 35 0.01 -20.31 -27.56
N MET A 36 0.14 -21.57 -27.99
CA MET A 36 1.18 -22.47 -27.47
C MET A 36 2.60 -22.01 -27.82
N VAL A 37 2.79 -21.42 -29.00
CA VAL A 37 4.09 -20.88 -29.44
C VAL A 37 4.41 -19.57 -28.73
N SER A 38 3.42 -18.71 -28.50
CA SER A 38 3.63 -17.41 -27.84
C SER A 38 3.96 -17.50 -26.36
N LYS A 39 3.72 -18.65 -25.72
CA LYS A 39 3.93 -18.83 -24.29
C LYS A 39 5.41 -18.69 -23.95
N ARG A 40 5.75 -17.68 -23.16
CA ARG A 40 7.09 -17.54 -22.62
C ARG A 40 7.30 -18.53 -21.47
N THR A 41 8.46 -19.18 -21.48
CA THR A 41 8.90 -20.09 -20.41
C THR A 41 9.57 -19.36 -19.25
N LYS A 42 10.12 -18.16 -19.50
CA LYS A 42 10.69 -17.30 -18.47
C LYS A 42 9.74 -16.15 -18.14
N VAL A 43 9.60 -15.88 -16.85
CA VAL A 43 8.99 -14.64 -16.33
C VAL A 43 9.83 -13.48 -16.87
N ASP A 44 9.21 -12.53 -17.55
CA ASP A 44 9.84 -11.24 -17.80
C ASP A 44 9.83 -10.50 -16.45
N ASP A 45 11.00 -10.12 -15.92
CA ASP A 45 11.11 -9.44 -14.61
C ASP A 45 10.47 -8.03 -14.61
N SER A 46 9.84 -7.63 -15.72
CA SER A 46 8.99 -6.45 -15.78
C SER A 46 7.74 -6.61 -14.90
N GLY A 47 7.65 -5.80 -13.86
CA GLY A 47 6.44 -5.61 -13.08
C GLY A 47 5.35 -4.98 -13.94
N MET A 48 4.09 -5.34 -13.69
CA MET A 48 2.94 -4.81 -14.41
C MET A 48 2.06 -4.00 -13.47
N HIS A 49 1.82 -2.74 -13.84
CA HIS A 49 0.83 -1.88 -13.23
C HIS A 49 -0.46 -1.92 -14.05
N PHE A 50 -1.60 -2.05 -13.37
CA PHE A 50 -2.88 -2.24 -14.02
C PHE A 50 -3.95 -1.31 -13.48
N ASP A 51 -4.45 -0.42 -14.33
CA ASP A 51 -5.53 0.52 -14.01
C ASP A 51 -6.87 -0.07 -14.48
N PHE A 52 -7.70 -0.47 -13.51
CA PHE A 52 -9.03 -1.04 -13.78
C PHE A 52 -10.04 -0.01 -14.28
N TYR A 53 -9.87 1.26 -13.92
CA TYR A 53 -10.78 2.33 -14.31
C TYR A 53 -10.59 2.68 -15.78
N SER A 54 -9.36 2.98 -16.18
CA SER A 54 -9.05 3.33 -17.58
C SER A 54 -8.83 2.11 -18.47
N ARG A 55 -8.79 0.90 -17.88
CA ARG A 55 -8.56 -0.39 -18.55
C ARG A 55 -7.23 -0.41 -19.29
N ARG A 56 -6.20 0.01 -18.57
CA ARG A 56 -4.83 0.16 -19.09
C ARG A 56 -3.87 -0.73 -18.35
N MET A 57 -2.85 -1.14 -19.09
CA MET A 57 -1.76 -1.95 -18.61
C MET A 57 -0.45 -1.22 -18.92
N HIS A 58 0.39 -1.13 -17.90
CA HIS A 58 1.66 -0.43 -17.93
C HIS A 58 2.76 -1.39 -17.52
N PHE A 59 3.85 -1.42 -18.27
CA PHE A 59 5.02 -2.23 -17.93
C PHE A 59 6.06 -1.36 -17.23
N ILE A 60 6.42 -1.76 -16.03
CA ILE A 60 7.49 -1.16 -15.24
C ILE A 60 8.75 -1.97 -15.51
N LYS A 61 9.81 -1.27 -15.92
CA LYS A 61 11.14 -1.86 -16.04
C LYS A 61 12.15 -0.82 -15.57
N ASP A 62 13.07 -1.23 -14.70
CA ASP A 62 14.12 -0.35 -14.16
C ASP A 62 13.59 0.96 -13.54
N GLY A 63 12.39 0.93 -12.93
CA GLY A 63 11.74 2.09 -12.32
C GLY A 63 10.94 3.00 -13.25
N ASP A 64 11.04 2.80 -14.57
CA ASP A 64 10.35 3.64 -15.57
C ASP A 64 9.17 2.92 -16.24
N PHE A 65 8.12 3.67 -16.56
CA PHE A 65 7.00 3.21 -17.38
C PHE A 65 7.43 3.10 -18.84
N HIS A 66 7.71 1.88 -19.29
CA HIS A 66 8.31 1.66 -20.60
C HIS A 66 7.28 1.55 -21.73
N ARG A 67 6.08 1.03 -21.44
CA ARG A 67 5.04 0.79 -22.46
C ARG A 67 3.64 0.85 -21.88
N HIS A 68 2.73 1.38 -22.70
CA HIS A 68 1.31 1.51 -22.40
C HIS A 68 0.50 0.65 -23.37
N MET A 69 -0.38 -0.18 -22.82
CA MET A 69 -1.39 -0.89 -23.59
C MET A 69 -2.77 -0.47 -23.08
N ARG A 70 -3.67 -0.18 -24.02
CA ARG A 70 -5.07 0.12 -23.73
C ARG A 70 -5.94 -1.05 -24.16
N PHE A 71 -7.02 -1.30 -23.43
CA PHE A 71 -8.02 -2.26 -23.85
C PHE A 71 -9.00 -1.63 -24.84
N GLU A 72 -9.11 -2.22 -26.03
CA GLU A 72 -9.97 -1.73 -27.11
C GLU A 72 -10.39 -2.91 -28.00
N GLN A 73 -11.65 -2.92 -28.46
CA GLN A 73 -12.17 -3.97 -29.35
C GLN A 73 -11.88 -5.40 -28.82
N ASN A 74 -12.12 -5.63 -27.52
CA ASN A 74 -11.95 -6.91 -26.84
C ASN A 74 -10.50 -7.44 -26.77
N ARG A 75 -9.49 -6.59 -26.95
CA ARG A 75 -8.07 -6.95 -26.83
C ARG A 75 -7.21 -5.77 -26.34
N PHE A 76 -5.99 -6.06 -25.91
CA PHE A 76 -5.01 -5.01 -25.64
C PHE A 76 -4.30 -4.56 -26.92
N VAL A 77 -4.18 -3.25 -27.10
CA VAL A 77 -3.44 -2.61 -28.21
C VAL A 77 -2.46 -1.60 -27.65
N VAL A 78 -1.35 -1.37 -28.35
CA VAL A 78 -0.36 -0.36 -27.94
C VAL A 78 -0.99 1.02 -28.00
N ASP A 79 -0.93 1.76 -26.89
CA ASP A 79 -1.58 3.05 -26.77
C ASP A 79 -0.93 4.08 -27.71
N ARG A 80 -1.76 4.78 -28.51
CA ARG A 80 -1.35 5.86 -29.43
C ARG A 80 -2.29 7.09 -29.36
N GLY A 81 -3.21 7.17 -28.40
CA GLY A 81 -4.14 8.31 -28.31
C GLY A 81 -5.25 8.17 -27.27
N GLU A 82 -6.12 9.19 -27.19
CA GLU A 82 -7.22 9.23 -26.22
C GLU A 82 -8.21 8.04 -26.38
N PRO A 83 -8.78 7.55 -25.26
CA PRO A 83 -9.63 6.38 -25.27
C PRO A 83 -10.96 6.63 -26.00
N SER A 84 -11.36 5.68 -26.85
CA SER A 84 -12.77 5.52 -27.23
C SER A 84 -13.53 4.98 -26.01
N SER A 85 -14.74 5.50 -25.77
CA SER A 85 -15.64 5.23 -24.63
C SER A 85 -15.40 3.95 -23.79
N LEU A 86 -15.51 4.08 -22.46
CA LEU A 86 -15.41 3.01 -21.43
C LEU A 86 -16.48 1.89 -21.52
N ASP A 87 -17.19 1.79 -22.63
CA ASP A 87 -18.32 0.88 -22.84
C ASP A 87 -17.84 -0.51 -23.29
N THR A 88 -17.09 -1.17 -22.42
CA THR A 88 -16.75 -2.57 -22.64
C THR A 88 -17.22 -3.41 -21.47
N ASP A 89 -17.74 -4.60 -21.73
CA ASP A 89 -18.05 -5.58 -20.70
C ASP A 89 -16.76 -5.89 -19.90
N ILE A 90 -16.78 -5.69 -18.58
CA ILE A 90 -15.62 -5.97 -17.72
C ILE A 90 -15.21 -7.45 -17.81
N SER A 91 -16.15 -8.35 -18.11
CA SER A 91 -15.87 -9.78 -18.25
C SER A 91 -14.88 -10.04 -19.39
N VAL A 92 -15.04 -9.35 -20.52
CA VAL A 92 -14.16 -9.50 -21.68
C VAL A 92 -12.78 -8.93 -21.40
N PHE A 93 -12.74 -7.82 -20.64
CA PHE A 93 -11.49 -7.23 -20.17
C PHE A 93 -10.72 -8.18 -19.24
N LEU A 94 -11.38 -8.77 -18.26
CA LEU A 94 -10.78 -9.77 -17.36
C LEU A 94 -10.29 -10.99 -18.14
N GLN A 95 -11.06 -11.47 -19.12
CA GLN A 95 -10.64 -12.59 -19.99
C GLN A 95 -9.40 -12.26 -20.82
N ALA A 96 -9.34 -11.07 -21.42
CA ALA A 96 -8.18 -10.62 -22.17
C ALA A 96 -6.95 -10.47 -21.28
N THR A 97 -7.14 -9.99 -20.04
CA THR A 97 -6.07 -9.86 -19.03
C THR A 97 -5.55 -11.22 -18.60
N GLN A 98 -6.45 -12.16 -18.31
CA GLN A 98 -6.08 -13.54 -18.00
C GLN A 98 -5.29 -14.18 -19.14
N HIS A 99 -5.76 -14.03 -20.39
CA HIS A 99 -5.08 -14.56 -21.55
C HIS A 99 -3.71 -13.90 -21.76
N PHE A 100 -3.58 -12.60 -21.49
CA PHE A 100 -2.30 -11.91 -21.50
C PHE A 100 -1.32 -12.54 -20.50
N LEU A 101 -1.72 -12.65 -19.22
CA LEU A 101 -0.91 -13.25 -18.16
C LEU A 101 -0.50 -14.70 -18.49
N ASP A 102 -1.42 -15.50 -19.04
CA ASP A 102 -1.17 -16.89 -19.46
C ASP A 102 -0.10 -17.04 -20.56
N VAL A 103 0.07 -16.01 -21.39
CA VAL A 103 0.96 -16.01 -22.56
C VAL A 103 2.32 -15.42 -22.20
N THR A 104 2.32 -14.31 -21.48
CA THR A 104 3.53 -13.52 -21.24
C THR A 104 4.27 -13.94 -19.97
N ASN A 105 3.57 -14.61 -19.05
CA ASN A 105 4.09 -14.96 -17.73
C ASN A 105 4.54 -13.74 -16.91
N CYS A 106 3.99 -12.56 -17.20
CA CYS A 106 4.22 -11.33 -16.43
C CYS A 106 3.56 -11.43 -15.05
N ARG A 107 4.12 -10.71 -14.07
CA ARG A 107 3.55 -10.59 -12.72
C ARG A 107 2.69 -9.35 -12.64
N LEU A 108 1.50 -9.49 -12.08
CA LEU A 108 0.63 -8.38 -11.73
C LEU A 108 1.13 -7.81 -10.40
N ASP A 109 2.02 -6.83 -10.47
CA ASP A 109 2.69 -6.28 -9.30
C ASP A 109 1.80 -5.22 -8.63
N GLU A 110 1.23 -4.31 -9.41
CA GLU A 110 0.43 -3.20 -8.90
C GLU A 110 -0.95 -3.15 -9.58
N VAL A 111 -1.98 -2.87 -8.79
CA VAL A 111 -3.36 -2.70 -9.24
C VAL A 111 -3.93 -1.37 -8.73
N ASP A 112 -4.37 -0.51 -9.64
CA ASP A 112 -5.09 0.74 -9.33
C ASP A 112 -6.59 0.59 -9.55
N PHE A 113 -7.35 1.03 -8.55
CA PHE A 113 -8.79 1.13 -8.55
C PHE A 113 -9.28 2.56 -8.38
N LYS A 114 -10.29 2.90 -9.19
CA LYS A 114 -11.30 3.91 -8.84
C LYS A 114 -12.61 3.19 -8.53
N LEU A 115 -12.86 2.97 -7.25
CA LEU A 115 -14.02 2.30 -6.68
C LEU A 115 -15.25 3.22 -6.69
N LYS A 116 -15.62 3.74 -7.86
CA LYS A 116 -16.77 4.61 -8.06
C LYS A 116 -17.34 4.46 -9.48
N PRO A 117 -18.55 4.98 -9.78
CA PRO A 117 -19.08 4.99 -11.13
C PRO A 117 -18.08 5.56 -12.16
N PRO A 118 -18.01 4.97 -13.38
CA PRO A 118 -18.97 4.05 -13.96
C PRO A 118 -18.78 2.57 -13.58
N LEU A 119 -17.79 2.21 -12.76
CA LEU A 119 -17.66 0.85 -12.22
C LEU A 119 -18.93 0.52 -11.42
N THR A 120 -19.61 -0.58 -11.75
CA THR A 120 -20.77 -1.02 -10.97
C THR A 120 -20.35 -1.94 -9.82
N VAL A 121 -21.21 -2.08 -8.81
CA VAL A 121 -20.96 -3.01 -7.70
C VAL A 121 -20.76 -4.45 -8.19
N ASP A 122 -21.55 -4.90 -9.15
CA ASP A 122 -21.41 -6.24 -9.73
C ASP A 122 -20.06 -6.41 -10.45
N GLN A 123 -19.64 -5.40 -11.20
CA GLN A 123 -18.34 -5.39 -11.87
C GLN A 123 -17.18 -5.42 -10.88
N LEU A 124 -17.28 -4.67 -9.77
CA LEU A 124 -16.32 -4.74 -8.67
C LEU A 124 -16.26 -6.14 -8.06
N ILE A 125 -17.41 -6.73 -7.73
CA ILE A 125 -17.47 -8.09 -7.17
C ILE A 125 -16.86 -9.11 -8.13
N MET A 126 -17.19 -9.04 -9.42
CA MET A 126 -16.60 -9.90 -10.45
C MET A 126 -15.07 -9.74 -10.51
N THR A 127 -14.58 -8.51 -10.43
CA THR A 127 -13.14 -8.21 -10.43
C THR A 127 -12.43 -8.77 -9.20
N ILE A 128 -13.00 -8.59 -8.01
CA ILE A 128 -12.46 -9.13 -6.76
C ILE A 128 -12.42 -10.67 -6.79
N VAL A 129 -13.48 -11.31 -7.30
CA VAL A 129 -13.52 -12.77 -7.47
C VAL A 129 -12.40 -13.24 -8.41
N TRP A 130 -12.20 -12.54 -9.52
CA TRP A 130 -11.11 -12.84 -10.46
C TRP A 130 -9.73 -12.65 -9.82
N LEU A 131 -9.48 -11.51 -9.16
CA LEU A 131 -8.22 -11.22 -8.49
C LEU A 131 -7.90 -12.28 -7.43
N ASN A 132 -8.87 -12.62 -6.58
CA ASN A 132 -8.71 -13.66 -5.56
C ASN A 132 -8.35 -15.03 -6.17
N GLY A 133 -8.80 -15.31 -7.41
CA GLY A 133 -8.52 -16.54 -8.15
C GLY A 133 -7.17 -16.58 -8.89
N LEU A 134 -6.45 -15.45 -8.97
CA LEU A 134 -5.14 -15.41 -9.63
C LEU A 134 -4.12 -16.29 -8.88
N LYS A 135 -3.24 -16.95 -9.64
CA LYS A 135 -2.13 -17.73 -9.06
C LYS A 135 -0.97 -16.86 -8.63
N THR A 136 -0.81 -15.71 -9.28
CA THR A 136 0.24 -14.74 -8.95
C THR A 136 -0.11 -13.99 -7.67
N GLU A 137 0.92 -13.54 -6.97
CA GLU A 137 0.79 -12.57 -5.89
C GLU A 137 0.48 -11.20 -6.49
N ILE A 138 -0.14 -10.34 -5.68
CA ILE A 138 -0.36 -8.92 -5.97
C ILE A 138 0.45 -8.19 -4.91
N LYS A 139 1.44 -7.39 -5.31
CA LYS A 139 2.29 -6.69 -4.34
C LYS A 139 1.57 -5.46 -3.81
N GLU A 140 0.98 -4.68 -4.71
CA GLU A 140 0.46 -3.36 -4.36
C GLU A 140 -0.96 -3.15 -4.86
N VAL A 141 -1.79 -2.58 -4.00
CA VAL A 141 -3.12 -2.10 -4.35
C VAL A 141 -3.19 -0.60 -4.07
N LEU A 142 -3.49 0.15 -5.12
CA LEU A 142 -3.79 1.57 -5.05
C LEU A 142 -5.29 1.79 -5.20
N ILE A 143 -5.89 2.56 -4.31
CA ILE A 143 -7.26 3.05 -4.44
C ILE A 143 -7.19 4.56 -4.55
N SER A 144 -7.19 5.04 -5.79
CA SER A 144 -7.06 6.48 -6.06
C SER A 144 -8.37 7.24 -5.82
N ARG A 145 -9.52 6.56 -5.96
CA ARG A 145 -10.86 7.13 -5.68
C ARG A 145 -11.86 6.09 -5.22
N ALA A 146 -12.83 6.43 -4.36
CA ALA A 146 -13.87 5.50 -3.93
C ALA A 146 -15.18 6.16 -3.47
N THR A 147 -16.30 5.46 -3.65
CA THR A 147 -17.47 5.63 -2.77
C THR A 147 -17.32 4.70 -1.57
N TRP A 148 -17.93 5.08 -0.44
CA TRP A 148 -17.89 4.24 0.76
C TRP A 148 -18.41 2.82 0.52
N GLN A 149 -19.57 2.69 -0.15
CA GLN A 149 -20.16 1.37 -0.46
C GLN A 149 -19.18 0.45 -1.21
N MET A 150 -18.49 0.95 -2.24
CA MET A 150 -17.57 0.12 -3.02
C MET A 150 -16.28 -0.18 -2.26
N PHE A 151 -15.77 0.79 -1.49
CA PHE A 151 -14.63 0.59 -0.60
C PHE A 151 -14.92 -0.50 0.45
N GLU A 152 -16.07 -0.42 1.12
CA GLU A 152 -16.50 -1.40 2.11
C GLU A 152 -16.59 -2.81 1.49
N ILE A 153 -17.19 -2.92 0.30
CA ILE A 153 -17.28 -4.18 -0.46
C ILE A 153 -15.88 -4.72 -0.76
N PHE A 154 -14.95 -3.87 -1.20
CA PHE A 154 -13.56 -4.26 -1.46
C PHE A 154 -12.90 -4.80 -0.19
N MET A 155 -12.90 -4.02 0.89
CA MET A 155 -12.27 -4.39 2.16
C MET A 155 -12.83 -5.68 2.76
N ASN A 156 -14.10 -5.99 2.53
CA ASN A 156 -14.75 -7.19 3.04
C ASN A 156 -14.62 -8.43 2.14
N ARG A 157 -14.43 -8.26 0.82
CA ARG A 157 -14.43 -9.37 -0.15
C ARG A 157 -13.05 -9.71 -0.70
N PHE A 158 -12.11 -8.78 -0.71
CA PHE A 158 -10.74 -9.06 -1.13
C PHE A 158 -10.04 -9.95 -0.09
N ARG A 159 -9.26 -10.93 -0.56
CA ARG A 159 -8.69 -11.99 0.30
C ARG A 159 -7.21 -12.25 0.08
N LYS A 160 -6.61 -11.72 -0.98
CA LYS A 160 -5.19 -11.95 -1.24
C LYS A 160 -4.33 -11.12 -0.30
N PRO A 161 -3.20 -11.68 0.19
CA PRO A 161 -2.20 -10.88 0.87
C PRO A 161 -1.61 -9.89 -0.13
N VAL A 162 -1.33 -8.68 0.33
CA VAL A 162 -0.62 -7.63 -0.40
C VAL A 162 0.55 -7.14 0.45
N ASP A 163 1.57 -6.61 -0.19
CA ASP A 163 2.67 -5.95 0.51
C ASP A 163 2.23 -4.52 0.88
N THR A 164 1.58 -3.81 -0.04
CA THR A 164 1.16 -2.42 0.14
C THR A 164 -0.31 -2.19 -0.21
N LEU A 165 -1.02 -1.43 0.63
CA LEU A 165 -2.33 -0.85 0.33
C LEU A 165 -2.29 0.66 0.56
N MET A 166 -2.48 1.43 -0.51
CA MET A 166 -2.53 2.89 -0.46
C MET A 166 -3.91 3.38 -0.89
N VAL A 167 -4.51 4.27 -0.10
CA VAL A 167 -5.78 4.94 -0.41
C VAL A 167 -5.55 6.44 -0.42
N LEU A 168 -5.71 7.05 -1.60
CA LEU A 168 -5.30 8.44 -1.87
C LEU A 168 -6.45 9.47 -1.90
N GLU A 169 -7.72 9.08 -1.70
CA GLU A 169 -8.84 10.04 -1.79
C GLU A 169 -9.30 10.52 -0.41
N SER A 170 -9.18 11.83 -0.22
CA SER A 170 -9.47 12.63 0.97
C SER A 170 -10.97 12.73 1.32
N ASP A 171 -11.88 12.39 0.41
CA ASP A 171 -13.29 12.77 0.51
C ASP A 171 -14.25 11.57 0.37
N ILE A 172 -13.85 10.39 0.84
CA ILE A 172 -14.79 9.27 0.94
C ILE A 172 -15.90 9.65 1.93
N ASP A 173 -17.11 9.87 1.41
CA ASP A 173 -18.32 10.19 2.18
C ASP A 173 -18.73 8.97 3.03
N TRP A 174 -18.07 8.84 4.18
CA TRP A 174 -18.25 7.75 5.13
C TRP A 174 -19.62 7.87 5.82
N ASP A 175 -20.39 6.78 5.79
CA ASP A 175 -21.77 6.75 6.31
C ASP A 175 -21.89 6.41 7.81
N GLY A 176 -20.76 6.30 8.52
CA GLY A 176 -20.72 5.90 9.93
C GLY A 176 -20.55 4.39 10.16
N THR A 177 -20.48 3.56 9.10
CA THR A 177 -20.28 2.11 9.24
C THR A 177 -18.88 1.78 9.75
N ILE A 178 -18.80 0.92 10.77
CA ILE A 178 -17.53 0.55 11.42
C ILE A 178 -16.94 -0.71 10.78
N LEU A 179 -15.77 -0.58 10.17
CA LEU A 179 -14.95 -1.73 9.76
C LEU A 179 -14.16 -2.25 10.95
N LYS A 180 -14.54 -3.43 11.47
CA LYS A 180 -13.94 -3.98 12.70
C LYS A 180 -12.60 -4.68 12.51
N ARG A 181 -12.40 -5.35 11.36
CA ARG A 181 -11.22 -6.21 11.16
C ARG A 181 -10.88 -6.38 9.69
N LEU A 182 -9.59 -6.24 9.39
CA LEU A 182 -9.01 -6.51 8.08
C LEU A 182 -9.20 -7.98 7.67
N LYS A 183 -9.63 -8.22 6.43
CA LYS A 183 -10.02 -9.55 5.91
C LYS A 183 -8.93 -10.25 5.08
N PHE A 184 -7.82 -9.58 4.90
CA PHE A 184 -6.63 -10.02 4.18
C PHE A 184 -5.39 -9.45 4.89
N GLU A 185 -4.19 -9.84 4.48
CA GLU A 185 -2.95 -9.38 5.09
C GLU A 185 -2.35 -8.22 4.29
N ILE A 186 -1.88 -7.19 4.99
CA ILE A 186 -1.04 -6.11 4.43
C ILE A 186 0.31 -6.23 5.12
N LYS A 187 1.34 -6.66 4.38
CA LYS A 187 2.62 -7.06 4.99
C LYS A 187 3.50 -5.87 5.34
N ASP A 188 3.65 -4.93 4.41
CA ASP A 188 4.64 -3.87 4.50
C ASP A 188 4.02 -2.53 4.84
N TRP A 189 3.16 -1.97 3.99
CA TRP A 189 2.68 -0.59 4.17
C TRP A 189 1.17 -0.43 3.98
N PHE A 190 0.51 0.12 4.99
CA PHE A 190 -0.84 0.63 4.89
C PHE A 190 -0.82 2.16 4.95
N SER A 191 -1.36 2.80 3.91
CA SER A 191 -1.49 4.25 3.84
C SER A 191 -2.92 4.66 3.54
N PHE A 192 -3.44 5.64 4.29
CA PHE A 192 -4.78 6.17 4.05
C PHE A 192 -4.84 7.68 4.31
N GLN A 193 -5.24 8.44 3.29
CA GLN A 193 -5.49 9.88 3.43
C GLN A 193 -6.92 10.13 3.95
N ARG A 194 -7.04 10.87 5.06
CA ARG A 194 -8.32 11.25 5.71
C ARG A 194 -9.20 10.07 6.12
N CYS A 195 -8.76 9.37 7.15
CA CYS A 195 -9.35 8.10 7.58
C CYS A 195 -10.27 8.25 8.80
N LEU A 196 -11.47 8.78 8.59
CA LEU A 196 -12.45 9.00 9.68
C LEU A 196 -13.08 7.71 10.23
N TRP A 197 -13.06 6.62 9.46
CA TRP A 197 -13.72 5.35 9.81
C TRP A 197 -12.83 4.40 10.61
N LEU A 198 -11.52 4.65 10.62
CA LEU A 198 -10.55 3.77 11.24
C LEU A 198 -10.61 3.93 12.75
N ASN A 199 -10.87 2.81 13.42
CA ASN A 199 -11.05 2.74 14.87
C ASN A 199 -9.98 1.83 15.49
N ILE A 200 -9.90 1.87 16.82
CA ILE A 200 -8.92 1.09 17.57
C ILE A 200 -9.02 -0.42 17.34
N GLU A 201 -10.22 -1.02 17.20
CA GLU A 201 -10.36 -2.46 16.93
C GLU A 201 -9.70 -2.85 15.60
N PHE A 202 -9.85 -2.00 14.58
CA PHE A 202 -9.22 -2.20 13.29
C PHE A 202 -7.69 -2.18 13.39
N LEU A 203 -7.12 -1.13 14.00
CA LEU A 203 -5.66 -1.00 14.21
C LEU A 203 -5.08 -2.18 14.98
N LEU A 204 -5.76 -2.58 16.06
CA LEU A 204 -5.33 -3.71 16.89
C LEU A 204 -5.35 -5.05 16.14
N SER A 205 -6.16 -5.16 15.08
CA SER A 205 -6.30 -6.38 14.28
C SER A 205 -5.22 -6.55 13.19
N MET A 206 -4.42 -5.50 12.94
CA MET A 206 -3.39 -5.49 11.91
C MET A 206 -2.06 -6.09 12.40
N ASN A 207 -1.20 -6.43 11.44
CA ASN A 207 0.18 -6.84 11.70
C ASN A 207 1.09 -6.39 10.54
N THR A 208 1.06 -5.09 10.27
CA THR A 208 1.76 -4.44 9.15
C THR A 208 3.04 -3.77 9.65
N LYS A 209 4.08 -3.67 8.80
CA LYS A 209 5.34 -3.01 9.19
C LYS A 209 5.23 -1.50 9.30
N LYS A 210 4.47 -0.86 8.41
CA LYS A 210 4.31 0.59 8.34
C LYS A 210 2.84 0.97 8.24
N ILE A 211 2.43 1.93 9.05
CA ILE A 211 1.08 2.47 9.05
C ILE A 211 1.20 4.00 8.94
N SER A 212 0.62 4.61 7.91
CA SER A 212 0.55 6.07 7.76
C SER A 212 -0.89 6.47 7.49
N VAL A 213 -1.48 7.24 8.41
CA VAL A 213 -2.91 7.58 8.34
C VAL A 213 -3.10 9.04 8.69
N ASP A 214 -3.67 9.79 7.74
CA ASP A 214 -3.98 11.21 7.91
C ASP A 214 -5.43 11.45 8.35
N GLU A 215 -5.65 12.54 9.06
CA GLU A 215 -6.93 12.96 9.66
C GLU A 215 -7.72 11.78 10.26
N ILE A 216 -7.08 11.07 11.17
CA ILE A 216 -7.67 9.97 11.92
C ILE A 216 -8.42 10.49 13.15
N ASP A 217 -9.66 10.06 13.35
CA ASP A 217 -10.50 10.45 14.50
C ASP A 217 -10.30 9.47 15.67
N ILE A 218 -9.19 9.63 16.38
CA ILE A 218 -8.87 8.80 17.57
C ILE A 218 -8.60 9.66 18.78
N SER A 219 -8.92 9.11 19.95
CA SER A 219 -8.63 9.75 21.23
C SER A 219 -7.22 9.43 21.73
N ALA A 220 -6.72 10.21 22.70
CA ALA A 220 -5.50 9.88 23.43
C ALA A 220 -5.59 8.49 24.11
N GLN A 221 -6.80 8.12 24.57
CA GLN A 221 -7.05 6.80 25.16
C GLN A 221 -6.92 5.68 24.13
N ASP A 222 -7.35 5.89 22.88
CA ASP A 222 -7.19 4.90 21.81
C ASP A 222 -5.72 4.66 21.47
N LEU A 223 -4.92 5.72 21.33
CA LEU A 223 -3.47 5.57 21.14
C LEU A 223 -2.79 4.92 22.35
N ASN A 224 -3.21 5.27 23.57
CA ASN A 224 -2.69 4.60 24.76
C ASN A 224 -3.00 3.10 24.75
N MET A 225 -4.23 2.70 24.36
CA MET A 225 -4.60 1.30 24.21
C MET A 225 -3.76 0.60 23.13
N PHE A 226 -3.51 1.27 22.01
CA PHE A 226 -2.63 0.77 20.95
C PHE A 226 -1.21 0.52 21.46
N LEU A 227 -0.59 1.53 22.09
CA LEU A 227 0.77 1.46 22.64
C LEU A 227 0.90 0.38 23.71
N ARG A 228 -0.05 0.28 24.64
CA ARG A 228 -0.04 -0.77 25.67
C ARG A 228 -0.19 -2.16 25.06
N SER A 229 -1.10 -2.32 24.11
CA SER A 229 -1.28 -3.61 23.42
C SER A 229 -0.02 -4.02 22.65
N TRP A 230 0.67 -3.06 22.02
CA TRP A 230 1.95 -3.29 21.37
C TRP A 230 3.04 -3.63 22.39
N GLN A 231 3.12 -2.91 23.52
CA GLN A 231 4.05 -3.14 24.62
C GLN A 231 3.86 -4.53 25.29
N GLU A 232 2.63 -5.05 25.28
CA GLU A 232 2.33 -6.41 25.74
C GLU A 232 2.57 -7.48 24.66
N GLY A 233 2.93 -7.09 23.43
CA GLY A 233 3.14 -7.98 22.28
C GLY A 233 1.85 -8.56 21.68
N LYS A 234 0.69 -7.99 22.00
CA LYS A 234 -0.63 -8.49 21.58
C LYS A 234 -1.04 -8.06 20.17
N THR A 235 -0.47 -6.96 19.67
CA THR A 235 -0.79 -6.41 18.35
C THR A 235 0.48 -6.00 17.59
N ASN A 236 0.38 -5.90 16.27
CA ASN A 236 1.37 -5.24 15.41
C ASN A 236 2.83 -5.63 15.74
N GLN A 237 3.11 -6.93 15.84
CA GLN A 237 4.43 -7.44 16.24
C GLN A 237 5.52 -7.17 15.18
N ASN A 238 5.12 -6.99 13.92
CA ASN A 238 6.01 -6.66 12.81
C ASN A 238 6.18 -5.15 12.58
N LEU A 239 5.55 -4.31 13.42
CA LEU A 239 5.56 -2.86 13.26
C LEU A 239 6.96 -2.29 13.42
N ASN A 240 7.33 -1.44 12.47
CA ASN A 240 8.55 -0.66 12.39
C ASN A 240 8.25 0.84 12.52
N MET A 241 7.10 1.28 12.00
CA MET A 241 6.75 2.70 11.97
C MET A 241 5.24 2.93 11.97
N VAL A 242 4.82 3.94 12.72
CA VAL A 242 3.51 4.56 12.65
C VAL A 242 3.69 6.05 12.40
N ASP A 243 2.82 6.58 11.54
CA ASP A 243 2.63 8.00 11.30
C ASP A 243 1.14 8.28 11.35
N PHE A 244 0.69 9.01 12.35
CA PHE A 244 -0.70 9.41 12.50
C PHE A 244 -0.81 10.93 12.56
N VAL A 245 -1.68 11.49 11.71
CA VAL A 245 -2.16 12.87 11.84
C VAL A 245 -3.60 12.83 12.34
N THR A 246 -3.86 13.29 13.56
CA THR A 246 -5.19 13.24 14.19
C THR A 246 -6.10 14.37 13.71
N CYS A 247 -7.43 14.21 13.84
CA CYS A 247 -8.38 15.27 13.50
C CYS A 247 -8.26 16.51 14.42
N SER A 248 -7.91 16.30 15.69
CA SER A 248 -7.68 17.33 16.69
C SER A 248 -6.39 17.06 17.46
N GLU A 249 -5.80 18.10 18.05
CA GLU A 249 -4.68 17.90 18.97
C GLU A 249 -5.11 17.03 20.16
N ILE A 250 -4.25 16.13 20.58
CA ILE A 250 -4.46 15.24 21.73
C ILE A 250 -3.23 15.28 22.66
N ASP A 251 -3.46 15.06 23.95
CA ASP A 251 -2.41 15.16 24.96
C ASP A 251 -1.46 13.97 24.91
N VAL A 252 -0.21 14.22 24.52
CA VAL A 252 0.90 13.24 24.48
C VAL A 252 1.08 12.57 25.83
N LYS A 253 0.91 13.30 26.95
CA LYS A 253 1.05 12.73 28.30
C LYS A 253 -0.02 11.68 28.59
N GLU A 254 -1.25 11.87 28.10
CA GLU A 254 -2.30 10.86 28.20
C GLU A 254 -2.06 9.68 27.23
N VAL A 255 -1.53 9.95 26.02
CA VAL A 255 -1.15 8.90 25.05
C VAL A 255 -0.13 7.92 25.65
N VAL A 256 0.90 8.41 26.34
CA VAL A 256 1.97 7.56 26.89
C VAL A 256 1.74 7.12 28.34
N LYS A 257 0.61 7.51 28.94
CA LYS A 257 0.30 7.29 30.35
C LYS A 257 0.36 5.82 30.75
N GLY A 258 1.18 5.52 31.75
CA GLY A 258 1.37 4.16 32.26
C GLY A 258 2.05 3.19 31.28
N CYS A 259 2.64 3.69 30.19
CA CYS A 259 3.52 2.91 29.32
C CYS A 259 4.99 2.91 29.81
N GLY A 260 5.30 3.66 30.88
CA GLY A 260 6.68 3.82 31.35
C GLY A 260 7.55 4.61 30.36
N GLY A 261 6.97 5.61 29.69
CA GLY A 261 7.70 6.47 28.76
C GLY A 261 8.77 7.30 29.47
N GLU A 262 9.98 7.35 28.89
CA GLU A 262 11.09 8.16 29.37
C GLU A 262 11.41 9.23 28.32
N LEU A 263 11.38 10.51 28.70
CA LEU A 263 11.76 11.61 27.81
C LEU A 263 13.28 11.73 27.76
N MET A 264 13.87 11.48 26.59
CA MET A 264 15.31 11.39 26.38
C MET A 264 15.88 12.68 25.79
N ASP A 265 17.07 13.06 26.24
CA ASP A 265 17.78 14.26 25.80
C ASP A 265 18.46 14.05 24.42
N PRO A 266 18.14 14.87 23.40
CA PRO A 266 18.70 14.72 22.05
C PRO A 266 20.22 14.91 21.96
N ARG A 267 20.84 15.52 22.97
CA ARG A 267 22.30 15.70 23.06
C ARG A 267 23.03 14.42 23.45
N THR A 268 22.35 13.50 24.12
CA THR A 268 22.95 12.29 24.70
C THR A 268 22.39 11.00 24.14
N THR A 269 21.17 11.05 23.59
CA THR A 269 20.45 9.87 23.12
C THR A 269 20.16 9.99 21.64
N LYS A 270 20.69 9.05 20.86
CA LYS A 270 20.37 8.90 19.44
C LYS A 270 20.14 7.43 19.12
N VAL A 271 19.17 7.17 18.26
CA VAL A 271 18.79 5.83 17.82
C VAL A 271 18.61 5.82 16.31
N MET A 272 18.95 4.70 15.68
CA MET A 272 18.83 4.53 14.24
C MET A 272 17.61 3.67 13.94
N SER A 273 16.74 4.19 13.07
CA SER A 273 15.64 3.47 12.46
C SER A 273 15.96 3.24 10.99
N ARG A 274 15.58 2.08 10.45
CA ARG A 274 15.72 1.79 9.02
C ARG A 274 14.41 2.04 8.30
N TYR A 275 14.41 3.02 7.40
CA TYR A 275 13.31 3.23 6.48
C TYR A 275 13.59 2.47 5.17
N GLY A 276 12.97 1.29 5.01
CA GLY A 276 13.21 0.45 3.83
C GLY A 276 14.58 -0.24 3.84
N GLU A 277 15.10 -0.58 2.65
CA GLU A 277 16.36 -1.35 2.52
C GLU A 277 17.63 -0.48 2.57
N THR A 278 17.53 0.83 2.31
CA THR A 278 18.70 1.69 2.06
C THR A 278 18.73 3.01 2.84
N GLU A 279 17.64 3.46 3.45
CA GLU A 279 17.60 4.75 4.15
C GLU A 279 17.71 4.54 5.67
N GLU A 280 18.76 5.12 6.25
CA GLU A 280 18.96 5.18 7.70
C GLU A 280 18.46 6.52 8.23
N THR A 281 17.52 6.47 9.16
CA THR A 281 16.94 7.65 9.81
C THR A 281 17.43 7.69 11.25
N TRP A 282 18.14 8.75 11.64
CA TRP A 282 18.53 8.97 13.02
C TRP A 282 17.47 9.78 13.75
N ILE A 283 17.08 9.31 14.93
CA ILE A 283 16.15 9.98 15.84
C ILE A 283 16.93 10.35 17.09
N ARG A 284 16.86 11.62 17.48
CA ARG A 284 17.52 12.15 18.67
C ARG A 284 16.49 12.42 19.76
N GLY A 285 16.79 12.01 20.99
CA GLY A 285 15.90 12.19 22.13
C GLY A 285 14.58 11.43 21.98
N GLY A 286 13.46 12.14 22.18
CA GLY A 286 12.10 11.59 22.09
C GLY A 286 11.64 10.85 23.35
N ILE A 287 10.39 10.41 23.35
CA ILE A 287 9.81 9.58 24.41
C ILE A 287 10.05 8.11 24.08
N HIS A 288 10.78 7.40 24.94
CA HIS A 288 11.12 5.99 24.76
C HIS A 288 10.19 5.11 25.58
N ILE A 289 9.52 4.16 24.92
CA ILE A 289 8.64 3.16 25.56
C ILE A 289 9.22 1.78 25.28
N ARG A 290 9.59 1.05 26.34
CA ARG A 290 10.21 -0.27 26.22
C ARG A 290 9.16 -1.38 26.21
N ARG A 291 9.31 -2.31 25.27
CA ARG A 291 8.58 -3.57 25.23
C ARG A 291 9.29 -4.65 26.04
N ASN A 292 8.55 -5.65 26.50
CA ASN A 292 9.08 -6.76 27.32
C ASN A 292 10.18 -7.59 26.62
N ASP A 293 10.24 -7.58 25.29
CA ASP A 293 11.26 -8.29 24.50
C ASP A 293 12.48 -7.44 24.15
N GLY A 294 12.56 -6.21 24.66
CA GLY A 294 13.67 -5.29 24.44
C GLY A 294 13.49 -4.32 23.29
N ARG A 295 12.44 -4.45 22.45
CA ARG A 295 12.14 -3.43 21.43
C ARG A 295 11.76 -2.10 22.06
N VAL A 296 12.05 -1.00 21.37
CA VAL A 296 11.75 0.35 21.87
C VAL A 296 10.90 1.08 20.85
N ALA A 297 9.75 1.61 21.31
CA ALA A 297 9.00 2.61 20.56
C ALA A 297 9.54 4.00 20.92
N VAL A 298 9.80 4.82 19.91
CA VAL A 298 10.35 6.16 20.04
C VAL A 298 9.41 7.15 19.39
N ILE A 299 8.90 8.09 20.19
CA ILE A 299 8.06 9.21 19.75
C ILE A 299 8.94 10.46 19.73
N PRO A 300 9.36 10.98 18.57
CA PRO A 300 10.17 12.19 18.49
C PRO A 300 9.45 13.41 19.07
N THR A 301 10.21 14.36 19.60
CA THR A 301 9.66 15.62 20.12
C THR A 301 9.51 16.70 19.06
N ASN A 302 10.26 16.62 17.96
CA ASN A 302 10.40 17.69 16.96
C ASN A 302 9.54 17.52 15.70
N GLY A 303 8.62 16.55 15.69
CA GLY A 303 7.63 16.38 14.63
C GLY A 303 8.14 16.28 13.19
N SER A 304 9.45 16.09 12.94
CA SER A 304 10.03 16.17 11.60
C SER A 304 10.85 14.93 11.21
N HIS A 305 10.76 14.59 9.92
CA HIS A 305 11.41 13.43 9.29
C HIS A 305 12.86 13.69 8.85
N TRP A 306 13.41 14.88 9.09
CA TRP A 306 14.67 15.27 8.48
C TRP A 306 15.84 15.07 9.45
N VAL A 307 16.72 14.20 8.98
CA VAL A 307 17.81 13.57 9.69
C VAL A 307 19.05 14.40 9.44
N ASP A 308 19.44 15.23 10.40
CA ASP A 308 20.82 15.68 10.47
C ASP A 308 21.62 14.79 11.42
N GLU A 309 22.89 14.56 11.06
CA GLU A 309 23.79 13.66 11.80
C GLU A 309 24.07 14.20 13.21
N ASP A 310 23.84 15.50 13.44
CA ASP A 310 24.02 16.29 14.67
C ASP A 310 22.71 16.91 15.17
N ALA A 311 22.58 17.08 16.49
CA ALA A 311 21.45 17.83 17.07
C ALA A 311 21.76 19.29 16.79
N ASP A 312 20.82 20.00 16.18
CA ASP A 312 20.92 21.43 16.09
C ASP A 312 20.44 22.10 17.39
N ASP A 313 20.62 23.41 17.48
CA ASP A 313 20.19 24.17 18.65
C ASP A 313 18.66 24.19 18.80
N ASP A 314 17.92 24.00 17.70
CA ASP A 314 16.45 24.01 17.65
C ASP A 314 15.89 22.74 18.32
N ASP A 315 16.45 21.57 18.02
CA ASP A 315 16.13 20.28 18.66
C ASP A 315 16.28 20.35 20.19
N VAL A 316 17.35 21.02 20.66
CA VAL A 316 17.65 21.16 22.08
C VAL A 316 16.68 22.13 22.75
N GLU A 317 16.37 23.25 22.09
CA GLU A 317 15.41 24.23 22.60
C GLU A 317 14.01 23.61 22.73
N GLU A 318 13.58 22.85 21.72
CA GLU A 318 12.30 22.14 21.73
C GLU A 318 12.25 21.07 22.82
N TYR A 319 13.30 20.26 22.96
CA TYR A 319 13.43 19.32 24.08
C TYR A 319 13.29 20.01 25.45
N LEU A 320 13.97 21.14 25.68
CA LEU A 320 13.90 21.84 26.96
C LEU A 320 12.49 22.36 27.26
N LYS A 321 11.76 22.87 26.24
CA LYS A 321 10.35 23.26 26.38
C LYS A 321 9.48 22.06 26.77
N HIS A 322 9.63 20.94 26.06
CA HIS A 322 8.87 19.73 26.38
C HIS A 322 9.25 19.12 27.73
N LEU A 323 10.51 19.26 28.16
CA LEU A 323 10.98 18.81 29.48
C LEU A 323 10.28 19.56 30.62
N GLU A 324 10.08 20.88 30.48
CA GLU A 324 9.31 21.66 31.46
C GLU A 324 7.86 21.18 31.53
N ILE A 325 7.21 20.96 30.39
CA ILE A 325 5.83 20.45 30.30
C ILE A 325 5.73 19.03 30.88
N TRP A 326 6.71 18.18 30.58
CA TRP A 326 6.78 16.79 31.02
C TRP A 326 6.88 16.66 32.54
N ASN A 327 7.67 17.53 33.18
CA ASN A 327 7.85 17.55 34.63
C ASN A 327 6.73 18.28 35.39
N SER A 328 5.89 19.05 34.70
CA SER A 328 4.75 19.76 35.28
C SER A 328 3.55 18.81 35.43
N GLU A 329 2.87 18.83 36.57
CA GLU A 329 1.63 18.05 36.76
C GLU A 329 0.43 18.68 36.02
N ASP A 330 0.38 20.00 35.95
CA ASP A 330 -0.78 20.75 35.43
C ASP A 330 -0.69 21.09 33.94
N SER A 331 0.49 20.95 33.33
CA SER A 331 0.70 21.27 31.91
C SER A 331 0.27 20.11 31.01
N VAL A 332 -0.35 20.47 29.88
CA VAL A 332 -0.73 19.55 28.80
C VAL A 332 0.26 19.67 27.63
N TRP A 333 0.52 18.55 26.95
CA TRP A 333 1.33 18.54 25.75
C TRP A 333 0.46 18.13 24.57
N MET A 334 -0.10 19.12 23.88
CA MET A 334 -1.03 18.89 22.78
C MET A 334 -0.28 18.73 21.46
N GLU A 335 -0.47 17.60 20.78
CA GLU A 335 0.10 17.33 19.46
C GLU A 335 -0.96 16.80 18.50
N LYS A 336 -0.77 17.11 17.23
CA LYS A 336 -1.61 16.58 16.14
C LYS A 336 -0.93 15.43 15.37
N VAL A 337 0.40 15.36 15.41
CA VAL A 337 1.19 14.43 14.61
C VAL A 337 1.94 13.47 15.53
N PHE A 338 1.76 12.18 15.31
CA PHE A 338 2.36 11.11 16.11
C PHE A 338 3.20 10.20 15.21
N PHE A 339 4.50 10.47 15.18
CA PHE A 339 5.47 9.54 14.63
C PHE A 339 5.93 8.57 15.71
N ILE A 340 5.85 7.27 15.44
CA ILE A 340 6.28 6.22 16.37
C ILE A 340 7.18 5.26 15.61
N TYR A 341 8.46 5.27 15.95
CA TYR A 341 9.45 4.37 15.36
C TYR A 341 9.74 3.21 16.29
N ILE A 342 9.80 2.00 15.75
CA ILE A 342 10.10 0.78 16.50
C ILE A 342 11.52 0.32 16.16
N ILE A 343 12.35 0.16 17.20
CA ILE A 343 13.80 -0.13 17.12
C ILE A 343 14.13 -1.44 17.81
#